data_AF-A0A959YQE4-F1
#
_entry.id   AF-A0A959YQE4-F1
#
_cell.length_a   1.000
_cell.length_b   1.000
_cell.length_c   1.000
_cell.angle_alpha   90.00
_cell.angle_beta   90.00
_cell.angle_gamma   90.00
#
_symmetry.space_group_name_H-M   'P 1'
#
loop_
_entity.id
_entity.type
_entity.pdbx_description
1 polymer ?
#
loop_
_entity_poly.entity_id
_entity_poly.type
_entity_poly.pdbx_seq_one_letter_code
_entity_poly.pdbx_strand_id
1 'polypeptide(L)'
;MCIKSKSSTKPHLIITVLLFCWLFNSSNSILAQPANDNYASAIDLTAIIGSCSADAAYTTISATSDLNKGTCWNNSGPRQNVWFKFTAPASGMINITVDIDGSKGTQQRTQLALWESDGTTQIVCDAYNFNSEDVTVASASLTPGSTYYISVDTYNSGFDGTFTMCLADTPDYDLYEGAEDVTAYIGGCSPDAAYTTVGAGGDLNKGSCWNNSGPRYNRWFKFTAPASGIINITVDIGGSKGTQQR
;
A
#
# COMPACT_ATOMS: atom_id res chain seq x y z
N MET A 1 46.59 7.14 93.53
CA MET A 1 47.97 7.45 93.08
C MET A 1 48.02 7.23 91.59
N CYS A 2 48.48 8.24 90.84
CA CYS A 2 48.47 8.42 89.38
C CYS A 2 49.12 7.23 88.62
N ILE A 3 48.92 6.95 87.32
CA ILE A 3 49.14 7.83 86.14
C ILE A 3 48.48 7.25 84.85
N LYS A 4 47.72 8.13 84.16
CA LYS A 4 47.56 8.46 82.71
C LYS A 4 47.35 7.39 81.60
N SER A 5 46.11 7.39 81.07
CA SER A 5 45.63 7.88 79.75
C SER A 5 46.47 7.69 78.46
N LYS A 6 45.92 6.96 77.48
CA LYS A 6 45.41 7.51 76.20
C LYS A 6 44.56 6.48 75.44
N SER A 7 43.46 6.94 74.83
CA SER A 7 42.45 6.14 74.13
C SER A 7 42.28 6.61 72.67
N SER A 8 42.19 5.60 71.80
CA SER A 8 41.36 5.46 70.59
C SER A 8 41.61 6.28 69.32
N THR A 9 41.51 5.50 68.25
CA THR A 9 41.55 5.67 66.79
C THR A 9 40.70 6.80 66.19
N LYS A 10 41.17 7.41 65.08
CA LYS A 10 40.46 7.44 63.77
C LYS A 10 41.32 8.12 62.67
N PRO A 11 41.17 7.71 61.40
CA PRO A 11 41.99 8.17 60.28
C PRO A 11 41.49 9.46 59.65
N HIS A 12 42.40 10.15 58.95
CA HIS A 12 42.15 11.36 58.17
C HIS A 12 41.17 11.11 57.01
N LEU A 13 40.15 11.97 56.95
CA LEU A 13 39.16 12.08 55.88
C LEU A 13 39.79 12.88 54.72
N ILE A 14 40.14 12.21 53.62
CA ILE A 14 40.44 12.86 52.35
C ILE A 14 39.11 13.03 51.61
N ILE A 15 38.63 14.28 51.50
CA ILE A 15 37.46 14.62 50.70
C ILE A 15 37.91 14.71 49.24
N THR A 16 37.73 13.61 48.51
CA THR A 16 37.80 13.61 47.04
C THR A 16 36.46 14.10 46.53
N VAL A 17 36.42 15.31 45.96
CA VAL A 17 35.27 15.81 45.20
C VAL A 17 35.15 14.96 43.93
N LEU A 18 34.33 13.90 43.99
CA LEU A 18 33.88 13.18 42.81
C LEU A 18 32.87 14.06 42.08
N LEU A 19 33.34 14.80 41.08
CA LEU A 19 32.48 15.44 40.10
C LEU A 19 31.79 14.33 39.28
N PHE A 20 30.62 13.89 39.73
CA PHE A 20 29.81 12.92 39.02
C PHE A 20 29.17 13.63 37.82
N CYS A 21 29.89 13.65 36.70
CA CYS A 21 29.34 14.06 35.42
C CYS A 21 28.27 13.03 35.04
N TRP A 22 27.00 13.33 35.32
CA TRP A 22 25.86 12.61 34.75
C TRP A 22 25.92 12.81 33.23
N LEU A 23 26.58 11.89 32.53
CA LEU A 23 26.30 11.68 31.12
C LEU A 23 24.86 11.19 31.04
N PHE A 24 23.94 12.10 30.73
CA PHE A 24 22.65 11.72 30.16
C PHE A 24 22.97 10.95 28.88
N ASN A 25 23.05 9.62 28.99
CA ASN A 25 22.91 8.73 27.84
C ASN A 25 21.44 8.86 27.41
N SER A 26 21.11 9.90 26.65
CA SER A 26 19.97 9.84 25.76
C SER A 26 20.31 8.77 24.74
N SER A 27 19.88 7.54 25.00
CA SER A 27 19.82 6.47 24.03
C SER A 27 18.91 6.97 22.90
N ASN A 28 19.49 7.69 21.94
CA ASN A 28 18.83 7.95 20.67
C ASN A 28 18.67 6.58 20.03
N SER A 29 17.47 6.01 20.14
CA SER A 29 17.09 4.84 19.38
C SER A 29 17.11 5.24 17.91
N ILE A 30 18.24 5.03 17.24
CA ILE A 30 18.32 5.12 15.79
C ILE A 30 17.59 3.87 15.29
N LEU A 31 16.34 4.04 14.89
CA LEU A 31 15.63 2.99 14.15
C LEU A 31 16.33 2.83 12.80
N ALA A 32 16.68 1.60 12.46
CA ALA A 32 17.25 1.29 11.15
C ALA A 32 16.15 1.40 10.09
N GLN A 33 16.51 1.92 8.92
CA GLN A 33 15.63 1.96 7.76
C GLN A 33 15.22 0.54 7.32
N PRO A 34 14.05 0.38 6.67
CA PRO A 34 13.65 -0.88 6.08
C PRO A 34 14.69 -1.39 5.06
N ALA A 35 14.77 -2.71 4.89
CA ALA A 35 15.75 -3.32 3.97
C ALA A 35 15.61 -2.86 2.52
N ASN A 36 14.41 -2.40 2.14
CA ASN A 36 14.05 -1.93 0.82
C ASN A 36 13.75 -0.42 0.77
N ASP A 37 14.44 0.35 1.62
CA ASP A 37 14.30 1.80 1.70
C ASP A 37 14.59 2.51 0.37
N ASN A 38 15.58 2.00 -0.38
CA ASN A 38 16.00 2.60 -1.65
C ASN A 38 15.69 1.68 -2.83
N TYR A 39 15.47 2.26 -4.00
CA TYR A 39 15.23 1.56 -5.26
C TYR A 39 16.29 0.49 -5.55
N ALA A 40 17.56 0.79 -5.25
CA ALA A 40 18.68 -0.14 -5.44
C ALA A 40 18.56 -1.42 -4.59
N SER A 41 17.79 -1.37 -3.50
CA SER A 41 17.53 -2.46 -2.55
C SER A 41 16.12 -3.05 -2.67
N ALA A 42 15.42 -2.80 -3.78
CA ALA A 42 14.06 -3.30 -3.99
C ALA A 42 13.93 -4.82 -3.76
N ILE A 43 12.99 -5.21 -2.90
CA ILE A 43 12.68 -6.62 -2.62
C ILE A 43 11.98 -7.25 -3.84
N ASP A 44 12.42 -8.45 -4.22
CA ASP A 44 11.80 -9.21 -5.29
C ASP A 44 10.56 -9.96 -4.82
N LEU A 45 9.41 -9.67 -5.45
CA LEU A 45 8.10 -10.25 -5.16
C LEU A 45 7.63 -11.26 -6.22
N THR A 46 8.49 -11.63 -7.18
CA THR A 46 8.11 -12.54 -8.27
C THR A 46 7.52 -13.86 -7.75
N ALA A 47 8.01 -14.36 -6.62
CA ALA A 47 7.57 -15.62 -6.04
C ALA A 47 6.16 -15.59 -5.40
N ILE A 48 5.61 -14.40 -5.13
CA ILE A 48 4.27 -14.26 -4.51
C ILE A 48 3.18 -13.87 -5.51
N ILE A 49 3.49 -13.73 -6.80
CA ILE A 49 2.46 -13.51 -7.83
C ILE A 49 1.43 -14.65 -7.79
N GLY A 50 0.16 -14.29 -7.68
CA GLY A 50 -0.97 -15.19 -7.42
C GLY A 50 -1.31 -15.37 -5.93
N SER A 51 -0.71 -14.58 -5.03
CA SER A 51 -0.88 -14.69 -3.58
C SER A 51 -0.55 -13.38 -2.85
N CYS A 52 -0.51 -13.42 -1.51
CA CYS A 52 -0.08 -12.31 -0.66
C CYS A 52 1.15 -12.70 0.17
N SER A 53 1.90 -11.69 0.62
CA SER A 53 2.89 -11.85 1.67
C SER A 53 2.24 -12.29 3.00
N ALA A 54 3.06 -12.59 4.01
CA ALA A 54 2.56 -12.67 5.37
C ALA A 54 1.92 -11.33 5.81
N ASP A 55 0.97 -11.41 6.74
CA ASP A 55 0.30 -10.24 7.32
C ASP A 55 1.33 -9.27 7.91
N ALA A 56 1.21 -7.99 7.55
CA ALA A 56 2.07 -6.90 8.02
C ALA A 56 3.57 -7.12 7.78
N ALA A 57 3.94 -7.85 6.72
CA ALA A 57 5.32 -8.25 6.44
C ALA A 57 6.27 -7.09 6.10
N TYR A 58 5.74 -5.98 5.57
CA TYR A 58 6.54 -4.84 5.10
C TYR A 58 6.18 -3.58 5.89
N THR A 59 7.06 -2.57 5.85
CA THR A 59 6.86 -1.34 6.62
C THR A 59 7.46 -0.11 5.95
N THR A 60 6.79 1.02 6.14
CA THR A 60 7.29 2.38 5.82
C THR A 60 7.88 3.08 7.04
N ILE A 61 7.87 2.45 8.22
CA ILE A 61 8.38 3.05 9.46
C ILE A 61 9.88 3.34 9.30
N SER A 62 10.26 4.59 9.57
CA SER A 62 11.63 5.09 9.44
C SER A 62 12.21 5.04 8.02
N ALA A 63 11.39 4.77 7.00
CA ALA A 63 11.84 4.85 5.62
C ALA A 63 12.14 6.30 5.22
N THR A 64 12.97 6.48 4.20
CA THR A 64 13.32 7.79 3.64
C THR A 64 12.85 7.94 2.20
N SER A 65 12.70 9.19 1.76
CA SER A 65 12.25 9.49 0.41
C SER A 65 13.33 9.13 -0.62
N ASP A 66 12.97 8.35 -1.63
CA ASP A 66 13.84 7.99 -2.76
C ASP A 66 13.10 8.13 -4.11
N LEU A 67 13.82 8.58 -5.14
CA LEU A 67 13.33 8.87 -6.50
C LEU A 67 12.03 9.72 -6.57
N ASN A 68 11.13 9.38 -7.50
CA ASN A 68 9.97 10.19 -7.88
C ASN A 68 8.71 9.78 -7.11
N LYS A 69 7.80 10.74 -6.90
CA LYS A 69 6.42 10.45 -6.46
C LYS A 69 5.54 10.04 -7.63
N GLY A 70 4.52 9.24 -7.37
CA GLY A 70 3.43 9.03 -8.31
C GLY A 70 2.73 10.36 -8.69
N THR A 71 2.33 10.49 -9.95
CA THR A 71 1.67 11.70 -10.48
C THR A 71 0.31 11.95 -9.84
N CYS A 72 -0.38 10.89 -9.42
CA CYS A 72 -1.67 10.91 -8.75
C CYS A 72 -1.56 11.13 -7.23
N TRP A 73 -0.36 11.07 -6.64
CA TRP A 73 -0.18 11.26 -5.20
C TRP A 73 -0.39 12.73 -4.82
N ASN A 74 -1.14 12.97 -3.74
CA ASN A 74 -1.59 14.31 -3.34
C ASN A 74 -0.63 15.01 -2.36
N ASN A 75 0.61 14.52 -2.24
CA ASN A 75 1.70 15.13 -1.46
C ASN A 75 2.81 15.73 -2.38
N SER A 76 3.76 16.44 -1.77
CA SER A 76 4.80 17.22 -2.49
C SER A 76 6.03 16.41 -2.92
N GLY A 77 5.99 15.09 -2.81
CA GLY A 77 7.14 14.20 -3.01
C GLY A 77 6.92 12.88 -2.28
N PRO A 78 7.74 11.85 -2.55
CA PRO A 78 7.75 10.72 -1.66
C PRO A 78 8.16 11.17 -0.26
N ARG A 79 7.64 10.52 0.77
CA ARG A 79 7.97 10.84 2.17
C ARG A 79 8.86 9.77 2.78
N GLN A 80 8.49 8.52 2.55
CA GLN A 80 9.02 7.34 3.23
C GLN A 80 8.71 6.11 2.39
N ASN A 81 8.97 6.23 1.09
CA ASN A 81 8.62 5.20 0.15
C ASN A 81 9.59 4.02 0.25
N VAL A 82 9.04 2.82 0.14
CA VAL A 82 9.82 1.59 0.06
C VAL A 82 9.61 0.91 -1.28
N TRP A 83 10.62 0.17 -1.73
CA TRP A 83 10.70 -0.33 -3.09
C TRP A 83 10.57 -1.84 -3.18
N PHE A 84 9.88 -2.29 -4.22
CA PHE A 84 9.78 -3.69 -4.59
C PHE A 84 9.98 -3.82 -6.09
N LYS A 85 10.24 -5.05 -6.54
CA LYS A 85 10.32 -5.38 -7.96
C LYS A 85 9.72 -6.75 -8.21
N PHE A 86 9.36 -7.01 -9.44
CA PHE A 86 8.93 -8.32 -9.88
C PHE A 86 9.26 -8.50 -11.37
N THR A 87 9.34 -9.75 -11.78
CA THR A 87 9.41 -10.12 -13.20
C THR A 87 7.99 -10.30 -13.73
N ALA A 88 7.63 -9.59 -14.79
CA ALA A 88 6.28 -9.63 -15.35
C ALA A 88 5.89 -11.06 -15.78
N PRO A 89 4.68 -11.51 -15.40
CA PRO A 89 4.19 -12.84 -15.73
C PRO A 89 3.98 -13.00 -17.24
N ALA A 90 3.83 -14.25 -17.68
CA ALA A 90 3.61 -14.59 -19.09
C ALA A 90 2.32 -13.95 -19.66
N SER A 91 1.35 -13.64 -18.79
CA SER A 91 0.12 -12.96 -19.16
C SER A 91 0.34 -11.51 -19.59
N GLY A 92 1.45 -10.88 -19.21
CA GLY A 92 1.66 -9.43 -19.37
C GLY A 92 0.77 -8.57 -18.47
N MET A 93 0.05 -9.20 -17.54
CA MET A 93 -0.90 -8.54 -16.66
C MET A 93 -0.44 -8.60 -15.20
N ILE A 94 -0.70 -7.55 -14.45
CA ILE A 94 -0.48 -7.53 -13.00
C ILE A 94 -1.58 -6.71 -12.32
N ASN A 95 -2.00 -7.17 -11.15
CA ASN A 95 -2.72 -6.42 -10.15
C ASN A 95 -1.87 -6.43 -8.87
N ILE A 96 -1.65 -5.27 -8.28
CA ILE A 96 -0.85 -5.06 -7.08
C ILE A 96 -1.72 -4.35 -6.06
N THR A 97 -1.95 -4.99 -4.92
CA THR A 97 -2.72 -4.43 -3.79
C THR A 97 -1.83 -4.30 -2.57
N VAL A 98 -1.90 -3.14 -1.95
CA VAL A 98 -1.40 -2.91 -0.59
C VAL A 98 -2.58 -3.03 0.36
N ASP A 99 -2.61 -4.13 1.10
CA ASP A 99 -3.67 -4.50 2.04
C ASP A 99 -3.28 -4.07 3.46
N ILE A 100 -4.14 -3.27 4.09
CA ILE A 100 -3.95 -2.70 5.42
C ILE A 100 -5.11 -2.99 6.37
N ASP A 101 -6.05 -3.84 5.98
CA ASP A 101 -7.24 -4.15 6.77
C ASP A 101 -6.94 -5.10 7.94
N GLY A 102 -7.46 -4.78 9.12
CA GLY A 102 -7.37 -5.66 10.30
C GLY A 102 -5.92 -5.98 10.72
N SER A 103 -5.49 -7.23 10.56
CA SER A 103 -4.11 -7.67 10.88
C SER A 103 -3.09 -7.37 9.78
N LYS A 104 -3.54 -6.87 8.64
CA LYS A 104 -2.72 -6.76 7.42
C LYS A 104 -1.77 -5.58 7.43
N GLY A 105 -2.02 -4.58 8.26
CA GLY A 105 -1.12 -3.44 8.38
C GLY A 105 -1.59 -2.43 9.41
N THR A 106 -0.70 -1.50 9.75
CA THR A 106 -1.02 -0.34 10.58
C THR A 106 -0.84 0.98 9.83
N GLN A 107 -0.26 0.95 8.63
CA GLN A 107 -0.10 2.18 7.85
C GLN A 107 -1.46 2.73 7.44
N GLN A 108 -1.49 4.01 7.10
CA GLN A 108 -2.68 4.68 6.63
C GLN A 108 -2.35 5.56 5.44
N ARG A 109 -3.37 5.99 4.69
CA ARG A 109 -3.21 6.90 3.55
C ARG A 109 -2.15 6.43 2.56
N THR A 110 -2.26 5.15 2.20
CA THR A 110 -1.37 4.46 1.27
C THR A 110 -1.32 5.18 -0.07
N GLN A 111 -0.14 5.21 -0.67
CA GLN A 111 0.09 5.65 -2.04
C GLN A 111 0.91 4.59 -2.75
N LEU A 112 0.49 4.19 -3.94
CA LEU A 112 1.07 3.07 -4.68
C LEU A 112 1.38 3.49 -6.11
N ALA A 113 2.52 3.05 -6.63
CA ALA A 113 2.88 3.28 -8.03
C ALA A 113 3.66 2.09 -8.61
N LEU A 114 3.43 1.84 -9.89
CA LEU A 114 4.14 0.89 -10.74
C LEU A 114 5.01 1.67 -11.74
N TRP A 115 6.25 1.24 -11.89
CA TRP A 115 7.30 1.90 -12.66
C TRP A 115 7.96 0.94 -13.64
N GLU A 116 8.48 1.50 -14.72
CA GLU A 116 9.45 0.83 -15.59
C GLU A 116 10.73 0.48 -14.84
N SER A 117 11.62 -0.26 -15.51
CA SER A 117 12.87 -0.74 -14.92
C SER A 117 13.80 0.36 -14.41
N ASP A 118 13.62 1.62 -14.84
CA ASP A 118 14.44 2.77 -14.41
C ASP A 118 14.00 3.39 -13.07
N GLY A 119 12.88 2.94 -12.48
CA GLY A 119 12.33 3.47 -11.23
C GLY A 119 11.80 4.90 -11.28
N THR A 120 11.73 5.51 -12.47
CA THR A 120 11.36 6.93 -12.64
C THR A 120 10.29 7.17 -13.71
N THR A 121 10.17 6.28 -14.70
CA THR A 121 9.11 6.28 -15.70
C THR A 121 7.88 5.55 -15.15
N GLN A 122 6.85 6.31 -14.79
CA GLN A 122 5.62 5.77 -14.20
C GLN A 122 4.76 5.06 -15.26
N ILE A 123 4.23 3.90 -14.90
CA ILE A 123 3.21 3.16 -15.68
C ILE A 123 1.82 3.53 -15.18
N VAL A 124 1.56 3.30 -13.89
CA VAL A 124 0.27 3.57 -13.23
C VAL A 124 0.52 3.92 -11.77
N CYS A 125 -0.36 4.70 -11.18
CA CYS A 125 -0.35 4.95 -9.75
C CYS A 125 -1.77 5.13 -9.23
N ASP A 126 -1.95 4.91 -7.94
CA ASP A 126 -3.15 5.26 -7.21
C ASP A 126 -2.80 5.76 -5.80
N ALA A 127 -3.75 6.41 -5.15
CA ALA A 127 -3.60 6.92 -3.79
C ALA A 127 -4.92 6.86 -3.03
N TYR A 128 -4.79 6.78 -1.71
CA TYR A 128 -5.89 6.75 -0.78
C TYR A 128 -6.97 7.83 -1.02
N ASN A 129 -8.22 7.45 -0.79
CA ASN A 129 -9.41 8.28 -0.67
C ASN A 129 -9.83 8.40 0.81
N PHE A 130 -9.68 7.31 1.58
CA PHE A 130 -9.88 7.27 3.03
C PHE A 130 -8.63 6.78 3.78
N ASN A 131 -8.57 6.96 5.10
CA ASN A 131 -7.33 6.69 5.86
C ASN A 131 -6.93 5.21 5.86
N SER A 132 -7.89 4.30 5.94
CA SER A 132 -7.67 2.86 6.16
C SER A 132 -8.26 2.05 5.01
N GLU A 133 -8.00 2.46 3.78
CA GLU A 133 -8.40 1.68 2.60
C GLU A 133 -7.19 1.00 1.98
N ASP A 134 -7.44 -0.16 1.40
CA ASP A 134 -6.50 -0.81 0.50
C ASP A 134 -6.35 0.02 -0.77
N VAL A 135 -5.12 0.06 -1.30
CA VAL A 135 -4.82 0.76 -2.55
C VAL A 135 -4.32 -0.25 -3.56
N THR A 136 -4.90 -0.19 -4.76
CA THR A 136 -4.64 -1.16 -5.82
C THR A 136 -4.23 -0.44 -7.09
N VAL A 137 -3.23 -0.99 -7.79
CA VAL A 137 -2.88 -0.59 -9.16
C VAL A 137 -2.83 -1.81 -10.06
N ALA A 138 -3.23 -1.64 -11.32
CA ALA A 138 -3.22 -2.73 -12.29
C ALA A 138 -2.66 -2.27 -13.64
N SER A 139 -2.07 -3.22 -14.38
CA SER A 139 -1.62 -3.04 -15.76
C SER A 139 -1.87 -4.31 -16.56
N ALA A 140 -2.31 -4.17 -17.81
CA ALA A 140 -2.57 -5.29 -18.72
C ALA A 140 -1.60 -5.33 -19.93
N SER A 141 -0.53 -4.52 -19.91
CA SER A 141 0.34 -4.29 -21.06
C SER A 141 1.82 -4.38 -20.73
N LEU A 142 2.19 -5.12 -19.69
CA LEU A 142 3.59 -5.37 -19.35
C LEU A 142 4.24 -6.32 -20.36
N THR A 143 5.53 -6.14 -20.58
CA THR A 143 6.32 -7.05 -21.43
C THR A 143 6.69 -8.29 -20.62
N PRO A 144 6.21 -9.49 -20.97
CA PRO A 144 6.52 -10.71 -20.22
C PRO A 144 8.03 -10.93 -20.04
N GLY A 145 8.44 -11.33 -18.83
CA GLY A 145 9.84 -11.57 -18.51
C GLY A 145 10.69 -10.31 -18.24
N SER A 146 10.13 -9.11 -18.43
CA SER A 146 10.80 -7.86 -18.05
C SER A 146 10.62 -7.54 -16.56
N THR A 147 11.58 -6.84 -15.95
CA THR A 147 11.50 -6.44 -14.54
C THR A 147 10.85 -5.07 -14.40
N TYR A 148 9.87 -4.97 -13.51
CA TYR A 148 9.16 -3.74 -13.16
C TYR A 148 9.28 -3.47 -11.67
N TYR A 149 9.07 -2.21 -11.28
CA TYR A 149 9.28 -1.74 -9.92
C TYR A 149 8.00 -1.17 -9.31
N ILE A 150 7.84 -1.35 -8.02
CA ILE A 150 6.71 -0.89 -7.23
C ILE A 150 7.25 0.02 -6.13
N SER A 151 6.62 1.16 -5.90
CA SER A 151 6.88 1.98 -4.72
C SER A 151 5.62 2.13 -3.89
N VAL A 152 5.73 1.89 -2.59
CA VAL A 152 4.67 2.13 -1.59
C VAL A 152 5.11 3.28 -0.70
N ASP A 153 4.29 4.31 -0.59
CA ASP A 153 4.49 5.46 0.30
C ASP A 153 3.22 5.73 1.11
N THR A 154 3.28 6.70 2.00
CA THR A 154 2.08 7.25 2.64
C THR A 154 2.07 8.77 2.54
N TYR A 155 0.93 9.41 2.80
CA TYR A 155 0.80 10.86 2.65
C TYR A 155 1.89 11.66 3.40
N ASN A 156 2.24 11.22 4.61
CA ASN A 156 3.34 11.73 5.43
C ASN A 156 3.71 10.74 6.55
N SER A 157 4.78 11.06 7.29
CA SER A 157 5.31 10.23 8.37
C SER A 157 4.43 10.05 9.59
N GLY A 158 3.30 10.75 9.70
CA GLY A 158 2.29 10.45 10.72
C GLY A 158 1.39 9.27 10.37
N PHE A 159 1.51 8.73 9.16
CA PHE A 159 0.72 7.60 8.66
C PHE A 159 1.59 6.41 8.25
N ASP A 160 2.87 6.40 8.65
CA ASP A 160 3.72 5.21 8.47
C ASP A 160 3.14 4.00 9.22
N GLY A 161 3.60 2.83 8.84
CA GLY A 161 3.18 1.61 9.52
C GLY A 161 3.62 0.36 8.78
N THR A 162 3.03 -0.76 9.15
CA THR A 162 3.19 -2.01 8.41
C THR A 162 2.09 -2.18 7.37
N PHE A 163 2.32 -3.07 6.40
CA PHE A 163 1.36 -3.44 5.37
C PHE A 163 1.62 -4.84 4.80
N THR A 164 0.60 -5.39 4.14
CA THR A 164 0.65 -6.65 3.39
C THR A 164 0.64 -6.33 1.90
N MET A 165 1.40 -7.09 1.11
CA MET A 165 1.46 -6.92 -0.34
C MET A 165 0.86 -8.15 -1.03
N CYS A 166 -0.06 -7.92 -1.96
CA CYS A 166 -0.69 -8.96 -2.77
C CYS A 166 -0.44 -8.69 -4.26
N LEU A 167 -0.02 -9.70 -5.00
CA LEU A 167 0.16 -9.63 -6.45
C LEU A 167 -0.70 -10.71 -7.11
N ALA A 168 -1.39 -10.37 -8.18
CA ALA A 168 -2.13 -11.32 -9.03
C ALA A 168 -1.82 -11.05 -10.50
N ASP A 169 -1.75 -12.10 -11.32
CA ASP A 169 -1.52 -12.01 -12.77
C ASP A 169 -2.81 -12.16 -13.59
N THR A 170 -3.95 -12.11 -12.90
CA THR A 170 -5.30 -12.08 -13.47
C THR A 170 -5.88 -10.66 -13.38
N PRO A 171 -6.48 -10.15 -14.45
CA PRO A 171 -7.09 -8.82 -14.44
C PRO A 171 -8.31 -8.82 -13.51
N ASP A 172 -8.41 -7.80 -12.66
CA ASP A 172 -9.63 -7.51 -11.90
C ASP A 172 -10.68 -6.91 -12.85
N TYR A 173 -11.95 -7.02 -12.48
CA TYR A 173 -13.07 -6.44 -13.25
C TYR A 173 -13.08 -4.90 -13.22
N ASP A 174 -12.05 -4.28 -12.64
CA ASP A 174 -11.67 -2.89 -12.84
C ASP A 174 -11.20 -2.58 -14.27
N LEU A 175 -10.58 -3.57 -14.93
CA LEU A 175 -10.05 -3.46 -16.29
C LEU A 175 -10.99 -4.16 -17.29
N TYR A 176 -11.06 -3.64 -18.51
CA TYR A 176 -11.86 -4.21 -19.58
C TYR A 176 -11.54 -5.70 -19.81
N GLU A 177 -10.26 -6.08 -19.76
CA GLU A 177 -9.78 -7.44 -19.91
C GLU A 177 -10.27 -8.37 -18.79
N GLY A 178 -10.52 -7.82 -17.60
CA GLY A 178 -11.02 -8.53 -16.42
C GLY A 178 -12.53 -8.52 -16.28
N ALA A 179 -13.27 -8.04 -17.28
CA ALA A 179 -14.72 -7.90 -17.20
C ALA A 179 -15.42 -9.17 -16.67
N GLU A 180 -16.19 -8.98 -15.59
CA GLU A 180 -16.88 -10.06 -14.88
C GLU A 180 -18.04 -10.60 -15.74
N ASP A 181 -18.13 -11.93 -15.88
CA ASP A 181 -19.20 -12.56 -16.67
C ASP A 181 -20.49 -12.68 -15.86
N VAL A 182 -21.45 -11.81 -16.17
CA VAL A 182 -22.76 -11.74 -15.52
C VAL A 182 -23.87 -12.44 -16.30
N THR A 183 -23.53 -13.29 -17.28
CA THR A 183 -24.52 -14.02 -18.11
C THR A 183 -25.51 -14.82 -17.24
N ALA A 184 -25.04 -15.37 -16.12
CA ALA A 184 -25.87 -16.15 -15.20
C ALA A 184 -27.00 -15.34 -14.53
N TYR A 185 -26.92 -14.01 -14.52
CA TYR A 185 -27.94 -13.13 -13.93
C TYR A 185 -29.00 -12.66 -14.93
N ILE A 186 -28.93 -13.08 -16.20
CA ILE A 186 -29.99 -12.78 -17.17
C ILE A 186 -31.31 -13.40 -16.69
N GLY A 187 -32.32 -12.54 -16.49
CA GLY A 187 -33.63 -12.94 -15.94
C GLY A 187 -33.74 -12.82 -14.42
N GLY A 188 -32.68 -12.37 -13.73
CA GLY A 188 -32.66 -12.09 -12.30
C GLY A 188 -31.71 -10.95 -11.96
N CYS A 189 -31.17 -10.98 -10.73
CA CYS A 189 -30.16 -10.03 -10.24
C CYS A 189 -29.02 -10.79 -9.58
N SER A 190 -27.85 -10.15 -9.46
CA SER A 190 -26.81 -10.59 -8.54
C SER A 190 -27.31 -10.56 -7.08
N PRO A 191 -26.58 -11.18 -6.14
CA PRO A 191 -26.81 -10.94 -4.72
C PRO A 191 -26.72 -9.45 -4.37
N ASP A 192 -27.39 -9.07 -3.27
CA ASP A 192 -27.35 -7.73 -2.71
C ASP A 192 -25.90 -7.34 -2.34
N ALA A 193 -25.47 -6.13 -2.75
CA ALA A 193 -24.13 -5.60 -2.53
C ALA A 193 -22.97 -6.50 -3.06
N ALA A 194 -23.20 -7.27 -4.13
CA ALA A 194 -22.21 -8.19 -4.70
C ALA A 194 -20.97 -7.51 -5.29
N TYR A 195 -21.08 -6.25 -5.73
CA TYR A 195 -20.02 -5.53 -6.42
C TYR A 195 -19.74 -4.18 -5.77
N THR A 196 -18.48 -3.73 -5.85
CA THR A 196 -18.02 -2.47 -5.26
C THR A 196 -17.22 -1.64 -6.25
N THR A 197 -17.31 -0.32 -6.12
CA THR A 197 -16.44 0.64 -6.83
C THR A 197 -15.32 1.17 -5.93
N VAL A 198 -15.27 0.74 -4.67
CA VAL A 198 -14.18 1.09 -3.75
C VAL A 198 -12.88 0.44 -4.24
N GLY A 199 -11.78 1.21 -4.25
CA GLY A 199 -10.47 0.77 -4.74
C GLY A 199 -10.38 0.59 -6.26
N ALA A 200 -11.41 1.00 -7.01
CA ALA A 200 -11.42 0.96 -8.47
C ALA A 200 -10.63 2.13 -9.08
N GLY A 201 -9.98 1.90 -10.21
CA GLY A 201 -9.43 2.95 -11.06
C GLY A 201 -10.40 3.42 -12.14
N GLY A 202 -9.94 4.37 -12.95
CA GLY A 202 -10.59 4.73 -14.21
C GLY A 202 -9.93 3.99 -15.38
N ASP A 203 -10.72 3.29 -16.19
CA ASP A 203 -10.26 2.52 -17.35
C ASP A 203 -11.05 2.84 -18.63
N LEU A 204 -10.33 2.83 -19.76
CA LEU A 204 -10.76 3.22 -21.11
C LEU A 204 -11.55 4.54 -21.19
N ASN A 205 -12.48 4.61 -22.15
CA ASN A 205 -13.20 5.81 -22.54
C ASN A 205 -14.54 5.92 -21.79
N LYS A 206 -14.92 7.14 -21.39
CA LYS A 206 -16.24 7.38 -20.80
C LYS A 206 -17.37 7.15 -21.80
N GLY A 207 -18.52 6.73 -21.28
CA GLY A 207 -19.77 6.76 -22.03
C GLY A 207 -20.16 8.18 -22.45
N SER A 208 -20.79 8.32 -23.62
CA SER A 208 -21.21 9.62 -24.17
C SER A 208 -22.17 10.39 -23.25
N CYS A 209 -22.99 9.67 -22.47
CA CYS A 209 -23.95 10.24 -21.53
C CYS A 209 -23.36 10.57 -20.15
N TRP A 210 -22.06 10.32 -19.91
CA TRP A 210 -21.44 10.58 -18.61
C TRP A 210 -21.10 12.07 -18.46
N ASN A 211 -21.55 12.67 -17.36
CA ASN A 211 -21.37 14.08 -17.02
C ASN A 211 -20.04 14.39 -16.30
N ASN A 212 -19.20 13.38 -16.08
CA ASN A 212 -17.85 13.53 -15.56
C ASN A 212 -16.81 13.62 -16.69
N SER A 213 -15.59 14.02 -16.35
CA SER A 213 -14.48 14.21 -17.29
C SER A 213 -13.79 12.91 -17.75
N GLY A 214 -14.36 11.75 -17.42
CA GLY A 214 -13.75 10.45 -17.65
C GLY A 214 -14.24 9.43 -16.63
N PRO A 215 -13.99 8.13 -16.87
CA PRO A 215 -14.14 7.13 -15.83
C PRO A 215 -13.21 7.44 -14.66
N ARG A 216 -13.69 7.16 -13.44
CA ARG A 216 -12.92 7.35 -12.21
C ARG A 216 -12.80 6.08 -11.39
N TYR A 217 -13.87 5.29 -11.37
CA TYR A 217 -14.06 4.11 -10.53
C TYR A 217 -14.92 3.08 -11.30
N ASN A 218 -14.73 2.94 -12.61
CA ASN A 218 -15.62 2.11 -13.42
C ASN A 218 -15.32 0.63 -13.20
N ARG A 219 -16.35 -0.19 -13.38
CA ARG A 219 -16.25 -1.64 -13.34
C ARG A 219 -16.78 -2.20 -14.64
N TRP A 220 -16.08 -3.19 -15.18
CA TRP A 220 -16.42 -3.85 -16.42
C TRP A 220 -17.16 -5.16 -16.16
N PHE A 221 -18.26 -5.31 -16.88
CA PHE A 221 -19.06 -6.53 -16.87
C PHE A 221 -19.30 -6.95 -18.32
N LYS A 222 -19.34 -8.25 -18.57
CA LYS A 222 -19.66 -8.84 -19.87
C LYS A 222 -20.79 -9.85 -19.72
N PHE A 223 -21.51 -10.08 -20.81
CA PHE A 223 -22.52 -11.13 -20.88
C PHE A 223 -22.65 -11.65 -22.30
N THR A 224 -23.11 -12.88 -22.45
CA THR A 224 -23.54 -13.43 -23.73
C THR A 224 -24.99 -13.04 -23.98
N ALA A 225 -25.27 -12.42 -25.13
CA ALA A 225 -26.61 -11.95 -25.46
C ALA A 225 -27.64 -13.10 -25.43
N PRO A 226 -28.82 -12.90 -24.84
CA PRO A 226 -29.87 -13.92 -24.85
C PRO A 226 -30.40 -14.13 -26.27
N ALA A 227 -30.98 -15.31 -26.54
CA ALA A 227 -31.55 -15.65 -27.84
C ALA A 227 -32.67 -14.69 -28.30
N SER A 228 -33.30 -13.96 -27.37
CA SER A 228 -34.27 -12.92 -27.68
C SER A 228 -33.68 -11.70 -28.39
N GLY A 229 -32.36 -11.48 -28.28
CA GLY A 229 -31.68 -10.28 -28.75
C GLY A 229 -32.01 -9.01 -27.95
N ILE A 230 -32.74 -9.13 -26.84
CA ILE A 230 -33.19 -8.01 -26.02
C ILE A 230 -32.63 -8.17 -24.61
N ILE A 231 -32.04 -7.09 -24.08
CA ILE A 231 -31.55 -7.01 -22.71
C ILE A 231 -31.95 -5.67 -22.09
N ASN A 232 -32.27 -5.69 -20.80
CA ASN A 232 -32.41 -4.50 -19.97
C ASN A 232 -31.42 -4.63 -18.81
N ILE A 233 -30.68 -3.56 -18.53
CA ILE A 233 -29.64 -3.55 -17.51
C ILE A 233 -29.98 -2.45 -16.51
N THR A 234 -30.06 -2.82 -15.24
CA THR A 234 -30.28 -1.90 -14.13
C THR A 234 -29.14 -2.03 -13.13
N VAL A 235 -28.76 -0.91 -12.51
CA VAL A 235 -27.83 -0.89 -11.38
C VAL A 235 -28.62 -0.38 -10.18
N ASP A 236 -28.89 -1.29 -9.25
CA ASP A 236 -29.65 -0.97 -8.04
C ASP A 236 -28.69 -0.54 -6.93
N ILE A 237 -28.96 0.61 -6.31
CA ILE A 237 -28.14 1.20 -5.25
C ILE A 237 -29.00 1.58 -4.03
N GLY A 238 -28.37 1.70 -2.86
CA GLY A 238 -29.03 2.10 -1.62
C GLY A 238 -29.64 0.94 -0.82
N GLY A 239 -29.88 1.17 0.48
CA GLY A 239 -30.43 0.16 1.37
C GLY A 239 -29.55 -1.09 1.44
N SER A 240 -30.15 -2.27 1.27
CA SER A 240 -29.38 -3.53 1.17
C SER A 240 -28.64 -3.70 -0.16
N LYS A 241 -28.97 -2.92 -1.20
CA LYS A 241 -28.42 -3.09 -2.54
C LYS A 241 -26.99 -2.55 -2.69
N GLY A 242 -26.59 -1.61 -1.86
CA GLY A 242 -25.22 -1.09 -1.84
C GLY A 242 -25.12 0.35 -1.34
N THR A 243 -23.90 0.83 -1.19
CA THR A 243 -23.59 2.17 -0.64
C THR A 243 -23.25 3.21 -1.70
N GLN A 244 -23.22 2.83 -2.99
CA GLN A 244 -22.91 3.76 -4.08
C GLN A 244 -23.91 4.93 -4.10
N GLN A 245 -23.39 6.14 -4.31
CA GLN A 245 -24.16 7.38 -4.40
C GLN A 245 -24.08 7.94 -5.83
N ARG A 246 -25.12 8.69 -6.22
CA ARG A 246 -25.23 9.31 -7.54
C ARG A 246 -24.45 10.62 -7.63
#